data_AF-A0A7H0HT81-F1
#
_entry.id   AF-A0A7H0HT81-F1
#
_cell.length_a   1.000
_cell.length_b   1.000
_cell.length_c   1.000
_cell.angle_alpha   90.00
_cell.angle_beta   90.00
_cell.angle_gamma   90.00
#
_symmetry.space_group_name_H-M   'P 1'
#
loop_
_entity.id
_entity.type
_entity.pdbx_description
1 polymer ?
#
loop_
_entity_poly.entity_id
_entity_poly.type
_entity_poly.pdbx_seq_one_letter_code
_entity_poly.pdbx_strand_id
1 'polypeptide(L)'
;MHVPDGFINAPVSVAAGVAAAGAVAVSLRGARRELGGADAGTLGAERTAPLAGLVAAFVFAVQMLNFPVAAGTSGHLLGGALAAILVGPFTGVLCIAVVLLMQGVLFADGGLTALGVNITVMGVVTVVVAYALFRGLLTVLPRTRRSVSVASFAAALVSVPASAAAFTLLYAIGGVTEVPIGSVFTAMVGVHVLIGIGEAVITALTVGAVLAVRPDLVYGARGLAAPLKLRVGGELVDAPANAPAPASAPAARSHRRVWAGGLIASLVLAGFVSFYASTSPDGLEKVASDKGFDKAVEEHGAAGSPLAEYGVEGVSDTRISGGLAGVIGVGATVVVGSGVFYAVHRRRGTADGSGLAGGSAATDGPGDGPGPDDRPGASGRGPA
;
A
#
# COMPACT_ATOMS: atom_id res chain seq x y z
N MET A 1 -16.87 -2.41 5.73
CA MET A 1 -16.75 -2.74 7.15
C MET A 1 -16.32 -1.54 7.99
N HIS A 2 -16.55 -0.32 7.50
CA HIS A 2 -16.12 0.88 8.21
C HIS A 2 -16.88 0.98 9.52
N VAL A 3 -16.15 1.02 10.63
CA VAL A 3 -16.73 1.16 11.96
C VAL A 3 -17.19 2.62 12.10
N PRO A 4 -18.49 2.88 12.36
CA PRO A 4 -19.00 4.22 12.56
C PRO A 4 -18.65 4.75 13.96
N ASP A 5 -18.87 6.05 14.17
CA ASP A 5 -18.74 6.67 15.49
C ASP A 5 -19.78 6.08 16.45
N GLY A 6 -19.44 6.00 17.73
CA GLY A 6 -20.30 5.44 18.78
C GLY A 6 -20.25 3.92 18.93
N PHE A 7 -19.79 3.14 17.94
CA PHE A 7 -19.77 1.66 18.04
C PHE A 7 -18.81 1.09 19.08
N ILE A 8 -17.70 1.78 19.32
CA ILE A 8 -16.66 1.40 20.27
C ILE A 8 -16.51 2.54 21.27
N ASN A 9 -16.48 2.19 22.55
CA ASN A 9 -16.35 3.15 23.63
C ASN A 9 -15.06 3.97 23.54
N ALA A 10 -15.08 5.17 24.12
CA ALA A 10 -13.96 6.10 24.02
C ALA A 10 -12.60 5.52 24.46
N PRO A 11 -12.48 4.77 25.59
CA PRO A 11 -11.21 4.18 25.99
C PRO A 11 -10.60 3.23 24.94
N VAL A 12 -11.40 2.34 24.36
CA VAL A 12 -10.93 1.38 23.36
C VAL A 12 -10.66 2.06 22.03
N SER A 13 -11.48 3.04 21.63
CA SER A 13 -11.24 3.88 20.45
C SER A 13 -9.91 4.65 20.56
N VAL A 14 -9.60 5.24 21.72
CA VAL A 14 -8.31 5.90 21.98
C VAL A 14 -7.16 4.91 21.95
N ALA A 15 -7.29 3.75 22.59
CA ALA A 15 -6.26 2.71 22.57
C ALA A 15 -5.97 2.21 21.15
N ALA A 16 -7.02 1.98 20.35
CA ALA A 16 -6.90 1.63 18.94
C ALA A 16 -6.27 2.77 18.12
N GLY A 17 -6.58 4.03 18.43
CA GLY A 17 -5.92 5.21 17.86
C GLY A 17 -4.41 5.24 18.11
N VAL A 18 -3.99 4.96 19.35
CA VAL A 18 -2.57 4.86 19.71
C VAL A 18 -1.90 3.69 18.98
N ALA A 19 -2.55 2.53 18.92
CA ALA A 19 -2.04 1.36 18.20
C ALA A 19 -1.89 1.65 16.69
N ALA A 20 -2.90 2.26 16.08
CA ALA A 20 -2.88 2.68 14.68
C ALA A 20 -1.78 3.71 14.40
N ALA A 21 -1.61 4.73 15.26
CA ALA A 21 -0.53 5.71 15.15
C ALA A 21 0.85 5.04 15.25
N GLY A 22 1.01 4.08 16.16
CA GLY A 22 2.22 3.26 16.27
C GLY A 22 2.49 2.44 15.00
N ALA A 23 1.47 1.80 14.44
CA ALA A 23 1.56 1.05 13.19
C ALA A 23 1.93 1.97 12.02
N VAL A 24 1.29 3.12 11.89
CA VAL A 24 1.64 4.15 10.88
C VAL A 24 3.08 4.61 11.08
N ALA A 25 3.55 4.86 12.30
CA ALA A 25 4.92 5.27 12.56
C ALA A 25 5.96 4.19 12.20
N VAL A 26 5.65 2.92 12.46
CA VAL A 26 6.46 1.78 12.00
C VAL A 26 6.45 1.70 10.48
N SER A 27 5.28 1.85 9.86
CA SER A 27 5.11 1.80 8.41
C SER A 27 5.78 2.97 7.69
N LEU A 28 5.80 4.16 8.26
CA LEU A 28 6.57 5.30 7.74
C LEU A 28 8.08 4.99 7.72
N ARG A 29 8.59 4.23 8.69
CA ARG A 29 10.00 3.78 8.70
C ARG A 29 10.23 2.65 7.70
N GLY A 30 9.32 1.69 7.61
CA GLY A 30 9.40 0.56 6.69
C GLY A 30 9.26 0.97 5.22
N ALA A 31 8.33 1.87 4.90
CA ALA A 31 8.08 2.39 3.55
C ALA A 31 9.31 3.10 2.97
N ARG A 32 10.14 3.73 3.82
CA ARG A 32 11.44 4.27 3.38
C ARG A 32 12.33 3.19 2.79
N ARG A 33 12.34 1.98 3.38
CA ARG A 33 13.12 0.85 2.87
C ARG A 33 12.49 0.29 1.59
N GLU A 34 11.17 0.16 1.54
CA GLU A 34 10.44 -0.42 0.40
C GLU A 34 10.49 0.46 -0.87
N LEU A 35 10.36 1.79 -0.71
CA LEU A 35 10.32 2.75 -1.80
C LEU A 35 11.71 3.18 -2.30
N GLY A 36 12.75 2.97 -1.50
CA GLY A 36 14.10 3.47 -1.79
C GLY A 36 15.00 2.57 -2.62
N GLY A 37 14.73 1.26 -2.70
CA GLY A 37 15.64 0.30 -3.35
C GLY A 37 17.05 0.26 -2.72
N ALA A 38 17.88 -0.69 -3.16
CA ALA A 38 19.30 -0.78 -2.77
C ALA A 38 20.21 0.23 -3.49
N ASP A 39 19.69 0.95 -4.50
CA ASP A 39 20.43 1.88 -5.36
C ASP A 39 19.89 3.32 -5.24
N ALA A 40 19.86 3.86 -4.02
CA ALA A 40 19.36 5.20 -3.71
C ALA A 40 20.17 6.36 -4.35
N GLY A 41 21.23 6.06 -5.11
CA GLY A 41 22.08 7.05 -5.80
C GLY A 41 21.72 7.34 -7.27
N THR A 42 20.67 6.72 -7.83
CA THR A 42 20.28 6.96 -9.23
C THR A 42 18.94 7.67 -9.36
N LEU A 43 18.77 8.48 -10.41
CA LEU A 43 17.57 9.25 -10.83
C LEU A 43 16.25 8.44 -10.97
N GLY A 44 16.21 7.19 -10.52
CA GLY A 44 15.05 6.30 -10.45
C GLY A 44 14.33 6.32 -9.10
N ALA A 45 15.00 6.66 -8.00
CA ALA A 45 14.43 6.63 -6.64
C ALA A 45 13.28 7.66 -6.45
N GLU A 46 13.34 8.79 -7.16
CA GLU A 46 12.29 9.82 -7.18
C GLU A 46 10.97 9.34 -7.81
N ARG A 47 10.95 8.19 -8.53
CA ARG A 47 9.80 7.73 -9.32
C ARG A 47 8.91 6.70 -8.60
N THR A 48 9.31 6.20 -7.43
CA THR A 48 8.55 5.18 -6.68
C THR A 48 7.49 5.79 -5.76
N ALA A 49 7.74 6.96 -5.18
CA ALA A 49 6.76 7.67 -4.33
C ALA A 49 5.45 8.02 -5.07
N PRO A 50 5.47 8.47 -6.34
CA PRO A 50 4.25 8.63 -7.13
C PRO A 50 3.45 7.32 -7.27
N LEU A 51 4.10 6.15 -7.37
CA LEU A 51 3.38 4.88 -7.56
C LEU A 51 2.57 4.47 -6.32
N ALA A 52 3.04 4.78 -5.12
CA ALA A 52 2.29 4.51 -3.89
C ALA A 52 1.04 5.39 -3.78
N GLY A 53 1.13 6.68 -4.13
CA GLY A 53 -0.03 7.58 -4.22
C GLY A 53 -1.06 7.10 -5.25
N LEU A 54 -0.60 6.58 -6.39
CA LEU A 54 -1.47 5.98 -7.40
C LEU A 54 -2.18 4.72 -6.90
N VAL A 55 -1.47 3.84 -6.18
CA VAL A 55 -2.08 2.63 -5.59
C VAL A 55 -3.10 3.00 -4.52
N ALA A 56 -2.83 4.00 -3.68
CA ALA A 56 -3.82 4.51 -2.72
C ALA A 56 -5.08 5.02 -3.45
N ALA A 57 -4.93 5.78 -4.53
CA ALA A 57 -6.05 6.28 -5.32
C ALA A 57 -6.83 5.16 -6.03
N PHE A 58 -6.14 4.14 -6.55
CA PHE A 58 -6.79 2.96 -7.13
C PHE A 58 -7.55 2.17 -6.07
N VAL A 59 -6.96 1.97 -4.89
CA VAL A 59 -7.63 1.29 -3.77
C VAL A 59 -8.87 2.08 -3.37
N PHE A 60 -8.76 3.40 -3.15
CA PHE A 60 -9.91 4.28 -2.88
C PHE A 60 -11.03 4.07 -3.93
N ALA A 61 -10.69 4.13 -5.22
CA ALA A 61 -11.66 3.98 -6.30
C ALA A 61 -12.36 2.61 -6.28
N VAL A 62 -11.65 1.54 -5.97
CA VAL A 62 -12.23 0.19 -5.88
C VAL A 62 -13.02 0.00 -4.58
N GLN A 63 -12.64 0.65 -3.48
CA GLN A 63 -13.40 0.60 -2.23
C GLN A 63 -14.78 1.26 -2.34
N MET A 64 -14.94 2.23 -3.25
CA MET A 64 -16.26 2.79 -3.57
C MET A 64 -17.18 1.83 -4.34
N LEU A 65 -16.66 0.72 -4.86
CA LEU A 65 -17.44 -0.24 -5.64
C LEU A 65 -18.06 -1.28 -4.71
N ASN A 66 -19.19 -0.92 -4.11
CA ASN A 66 -20.04 -1.88 -3.43
C ASN A 66 -20.62 -2.87 -4.45
N PHE A 67 -20.44 -4.16 -4.21
CA PHE A 67 -21.05 -5.22 -4.99
C PHE A 67 -22.06 -6.00 -4.13
N PRO A 68 -23.18 -6.44 -4.72
CA PRO A 68 -24.16 -7.23 -3.99
C PRO A 68 -23.57 -8.60 -3.64
N VAL A 69 -23.78 -9.05 -2.41
CA VAL A 69 -23.24 -10.32 -1.92
C VAL A 69 -24.36 -11.31 -1.67
N ALA A 70 -25.01 -11.24 -0.50
CA ALA A 70 -26.10 -12.12 -0.09
C ALA A 70 -26.97 -11.43 0.96
N ALA A 71 -28.23 -11.88 1.09
CA ALA A 71 -29.17 -11.42 2.13
C ALA A 71 -29.40 -9.90 2.20
N GLY A 72 -29.36 -9.21 1.04
CA GLY A 72 -29.50 -7.74 1.01
C GLY A 72 -28.29 -6.99 1.56
N THR A 73 -27.11 -7.63 1.58
CA THR A 73 -25.84 -7.06 2.01
C THR A 73 -24.96 -6.73 0.82
N SER A 74 -24.26 -5.60 0.89
CA SER A 74 -23.17 -5.25 -0.02
C SER A 74 -21.82 -5.56 0.62
N GLY A 75 -20.85 -5.85 -0.22
CA GLY A 75 -19.44 -5.87 0.14
C GLY A 75 -18.68 -4.84 -0.67
N HIS A 76 -17.65 -4.26 -0.08
CA HIS A 76 -16.60 -3.57 -0.82
C HIS A 76 -15.26 -4.22 -0.55
N LEU A 77 -14.29 -3.87 -1.38
CA LEU A 77 -12.91 -4.25 -1.18
C LEU A 77 -12.37 -3.62 0.11
N LEU A 78 -11.62 -4.36 0.93
CA LEU A 78 -10.79 -3.79 1.99
C LEU A 78 -9.45 -3.31 1.42
N GLY A 79 -8.90 -4.04 0.45
CA GLY A 79 -7.77 -3.60 -0.38
C GLY A 79 -6.39 -3.74 0.25
N GLY A 80 -6.30 -4.18 1.52
CA GLY A 80 -5.03 -4.39 2.20
C GLY A 80 -4.14 -5.43 1.52
N ALA A 81 -4.72 -6.55 1.06
CA ALA A 81 -3.98 -7.58 0.34
C ALA A 81 -3.40 -7.06 -0.98
N LEU A 82 -4.22 -6.37 -1.77
CA LEU A 82 -3.81 -5.75 -3.02
C LEU A 82 -2.69 -4.73 -2.80
N ALA A 83 -2.85 -3.82 -1.84
CA ALA A 83 -1.86 -2.80 -1.54
C ALA A 83 -0.53 -3.43 -1.08
N ALA A 84 -0.58 -4.40 -0.15
CA ALA A 84 0.60 -5.06 0.37
C ALA A 84 1.41 -5.81 -0.71
N ILE A 85 0.71 -6.46 -1.64
CA ILE A 85 1.35 -7.23 -2.71
C ILE A 85 1.93 -6.31 -3.80
N LEU A 86 1.25 -5.20 -4.12
CA LEU A 86 1.72 -4.26 -5.13
C LEU A 86 2.88 -3.39 -4.63
N VAL A 87 2.76 -2.75 -3.47
CA VAL A 87 3.72 -1.73 -3.01
C VAL A 87 4.54 -2.13 -1.77
N GLY A 88 4.23 -3.26 -1.15
CA GLY A 88 4.87 -3.74 0.07
C GLY A 88 3.99 -3.55 1.31
N PRO A 89 4.20 -4.34 2.38
CA PRO A 89 3.33 -4.31 3.56
C PRO A 89 3.37 -2.96 4.30
N PHE A 90 4.54 -2.34 4.47
CA PHE A 90 4.60 -1.06 5.20
C PHE A 90 3.95 0.06 4.40
N THR A 91 4.29 0.16 3.11
CA THR A 91 3.68 1.13 2.19
C THR A 91 2.18 0.85 2.03
N GLY A 92 1.77 -0.42 2.03
CA GLY A 92 0.38 -0.85 1.98
C GLY A 92 -0.44 -0.35 3.16
N VAL A 93 0.06 -0.50 4.40
CA VAL A 93 -0.60 0.07 5.59
C VAL A 93 -0.75 1.59 5.45
N LEU A 94 0.25 2.31 4.93
CA LEU A 94 0.15 3.75 4.70
C LEU A 94 -0.89 4.10 3.65
N CYS A 95 -0.96 3.35 2.55
CA CYS A 95 -1.98 3.55 1.52
C CYS A 95 -3.38 3.42 2.12
N ILE A 96 -3.65 2.33 2.86
CA ILE A 96 -4.97 2.12 3.47
C ILE A 96 -5.26 3.19 4.53
N ALA A 97 -4.29 3.56 5.35
CA ALA A 97 -4.47 4.62 6.35
C ALA A 97 -4.81 5.98 5.72
N VAL A 98 -4.16 6.34 4.61
CA VAL A 98 -4.49 7.57 3.86
C VAL A 98 -5.91 7.47 3.29
N VAL A 99 -6.26 6.34 2.68
CA VAL A 99 -7.59 6.11 2.10
C VAL A 99 -8.69 6.26 3.16
N LEU A 100 -8.55 5.59 4.30
CA LEU A 100 -9.51 5.65 5.42
C LEU A 100 -9.62 7.06 6.02
N LEU A 101 -8.49 7.79 6.11
CA LEU A 101 -8.50 9.18 6.56
C LEU A 101 -9.31 10.05 5.60
N MET A 102 -9.11 9.90 4.29
CA MET A 102 -9.86 10.66 3.29
C MET A 102 -11.35 10.30 3.30
N GLN A 103 -11.68 9.02 3.48
CA GLN A 103 -13.06 8.53 3.58
C GLN A 103 -13.79 9.12 4.79
N GLY A 104 -13.20 9.06 5.97
CA GLY A 104 -13.81 9.66 7.17
C GLY A 104 -13.94 11.19 7.06
N VAL A 105 -12.90 11.89 6.60
CA VAL A 105 -12.88 13.37 6.62
C VAL A 105 -13.74 13.98 5.50
N LEU A 106 -13.72 13.42 4.29
CA LEU A 106 -14.45 13.99 3.17
C LEU A 106 -15.83 13.36 2.98
N PHE A 107 -15.93 12.05 3.13
CA PHE A 107 -17.10 11.28 2.72
C PHE A 107 -18.00 10.86 3.88
N ALA A 108 -17.59 11.16 5.12
CA ALA A 108 -18.27 10.66 6.32
C ALA A 108 -18.44 9.13 6.32
N ASP A 109 -17.52 8.41 5.65
CA ASP A 109 -17.53 6.96 5.52
C ASP A 109 -16.54 6.37 6.52
N GLY A 110 -17.07 5.87 7.64
CA GLY A 110 -16.32 5.42 8.81
C GLY A 110 -16.05 6.53 9.82
N GLY A 111 -16.26 6.24 11.09
CA GLY A 111 -16.20 7.22 12.18
C GLY A 111 -14.83 7.83 12.41
N LEU A 112 -14.79 9.11 12.77
CA LEU A 112 -13.55 9.82 13.11
C LEU A 112 -12.99 9.36 14.46
N THR A 113 -13.86 9.11 15.43
CA THR A 113 -13.49 8.53 16.73
C THR A 113 -13.08 7.06 16.57
N ALA A 114 -13.68 6.36 15.61
CA ALA A 114 -13.37 4.99 15.25
C ALA A 114 -12.21 4.85 14.23
N LEU A 115 -11.57 5.95 13.80
CA LEU A 115 -10.53 5.93 12.76
C LEU A 115 -9.37 5.00 13.14
N GLY A 116 -8.98 4.98 14.42
CA GLY A 116 -7.96 4.07 14.94
C GLY A 116 -8.35 2.59 14.81
N VAL A 117 -9.62 2.27 15.06
CA VAL A 117 -10.18 0.92 14.87
C VAL A 117 -10.15 0.56 13.39
N ASN A 118 -10.62 1.45 12.52
CA ASN A 118 -10.64 1.26 11.07
C ASN A 118 -9.24 1.01 10.51
N ILE A 119 -8.25 1.83 10.87
CA ILE A 119 -6.85 1.63 10.45
C ILE A 119 -6.30 0.30 10.97
N THR A 120 -6.64 -0.08 12.21
CA THR A 120 -6.18 -1.34 12.81
C THR A 120 -6.73 -2.54 12.04
N VAL A 121 -8.05 -2.62 11.83
CA VAL A 121 -8.67 -3.80 11.21
C VAL A 121 -8.48 -3.80 9.69
N MET A 122 -8.83 -2.71 9.01
CA MET A 122 -8.78 -2.65 7.55
C MET A 122 -7.40 -2.35 7.00
N GLY A 123 -6.53 -1.67 7.74
CA GLY A 123 -5.17 -1.34 7.31
C GLY A 123 -4.13 -2.33 7.80
N VAL A 124 -4.05 -2.57 9.11
CA VAL A 124 -2.97 -3.39 9.70
C VAL A 124 -3.27 -4.89 9.57
N VAL A 125 -4.42 -5.34 10.05
CA VAL A 125 -4.75 -6.78 10.09
C VAL A 125 -4.80 -7.36 8.68
N THR A 126 -5.53 -6.73 7.76
CA THR A 126 -5.62 -7.20 6.37
C THR A 126 -4.24 -7.31 5.71
N VAL A 127 -3.40 -6.29 5.82
CA VAL A 127 -2.07 -6.24 5.21
C VAL A 127 -1.15 -7.30 5.82
N VAL A 128 -1.09 -7.40 7.14
CA VAL A 128 -0.21 -8.34 7.83
C VAL A 128 -0.61 -9.77 7.52
N VAL A 129 -1.90 -10.11 7.64
CA VAL A 129 -2.42 -11.46 7.36
C VAL A 129 -2.21 -11.82 5.90
N ALA A 130 -2.60 -10.93 4.97
CA ALA A 130 -2.45 -11.18 3.54
C ALA A 130 -0.98 -11.37 3.17
N TYR A 131 -0.09 -10.48 3.63
CA TYR A 131 1.31 -10.52 3.24
C TYR A 131 2.04 -11.72 3.85
N ALA A 132 1.76 -12.06 5.12
CA ALA A 132 2.32 -13.25 5.75
C ALA A 132 1.91 -14.53 5.01
N LEU A 133 0.61 -14.69 4.70
CA LEU A 133 0.09 -15.83 3.96
C LEU A 133 0.65 -15.88 2.54
N PHE A 134 0.68 -14.74 1.84
CA PHE A 134 1.24 -14.63 0.49
C PHE A 134 2.70 -15.09 0.46
N ARG A 135 3.53 -14.62 1.40
CA ARG A 135 4.95 -15.00 1.47
C ARG A 135 5.12 -16.47 1.85
N GLY A 136 4.36 -16.98 2.81
CA GLY A 136 4.37 -18.41 3.17
C GLY A 136 3.95 -19.32 2.02
N LEU A 137 2.97 -18.92 1.21
CA LEU A 137 2.58 -19.66 0.01
C LEU A 137 3.72 -19.65 -1.04
N LEU A 138 4.38 -18.52 -1.24
CA LEU A 138 5.50 -18.44 -2.18
C LEU A 138 6.76 -19.21 -1.74
N THR A 139 6.85 -19.68 -0.49
CA THR A 139 7.95 -20.60 -0.10
C THR A 139 7.69 -22.04 -0.54
N VAL A 140 6.43 -22.42 -0.79
CA VAL A 140 6.06 -23.81 -1.14
C VAL A 140 5.62 -23.96 -2.60
N LEU A 141 5.03 -22.92 -3.19
CA LEU A 141 4.60 -22.92 -4.59
C LEU A 141 5.79 -22.75 -5.56
N PRO A 142 5.68 -23.26 -6.81
CA PRO A 142 6.73 -23.09 -7.81
C PRO A 142 6.93 -21.61 -8.15
N ARG A 143 8.14 -21.21 -8.57
CA ARG A 143 8.47 -19.81 -8.90
C ARG A 143 7.89 -19.37 -10.25
N THR A 144 6.56 -19.22 -10.34
CA THR A 144 5.85 -18.83 -11.57
C THR A 144 4.94 -17.63 -11.35
N ARG A 145 4.57 -16.92 -12.43
CA ARG A 145 3.58 -15.83 -12.38
C ARG A 145 2.22 -16.33 -11.90
N ARG A 146 1.82 -17.56 -12.27
CA ARG A 146 0.59 -18.19 -11.80
C ARG A 146 0.59 -18.37 -10.29
N SER A 147 1.73 -18.75 -9.70
CA SER A 147 1.87 -18.88 -8.26
C SER A 147 1.66 -17.56 -7.53
N VAL A 148 2.10 -16.44 -8.10
CA VAL A 148 1.82 -15.10 -7.55
C VAL A 148 0.33 -14.81 -7.55
N SER A 149 -0.36 -15.05 -8.66
CA SER A 149 -1.81 -14.81 -8.73
C SER A 149 -2.60 -15.71 -7.77
N VAL A 150 -2.24 -17.01 -7.67
CA VAL A 150 -2.88 -17.95 -6.74
C VAL A 150 -2.61 -17.58 -5.28
N ALA A 151 -1.36 -17.21 -4.95
CA ALA A 151 -1.01 -16.74 -3.61
C ALA A 151 -1.74 -15.43 -3.27
N SER A 152 -1.91 -14.53 -4.24
CA SER A 152 -2.66 -13.28 -4.06
C SER A 152 -4.14 -13.53 -3.78
N PHE A 153 -4.74 -14.48 -4.52
CA PHE A 153 -6.12 -14.93 -4.29
C PHE A 153 -6.30 -15.45 -2.86
N ALA A 154 -5.47 -16.41 -2.45
CA ALA A 154 -5.56 -17.01 -1.12
C ALA A 154 -5.31 -16.00 0.01
N ALA A 155 -4.31 -15.11 -0.17
CA ALA A 155 -4.01 -14.04 0.76
C ALA A 155 -5.20 -13.09 0.98
N ALA A 156 -5.81 -12.62 -0.10
CA ALA A 156 -6.99 -11.76 -0.06
C ALA A 156 -8.19 -12.47 0.59
N LEU A 157 -8.49 -13.71 0.17
CA LEU A 157 -9.61 -14.51 0.69
C LEU A 157 -9.56 -14.68 2.21
N VAL A 158 -8.37 -14.90 2.78
CA VAL A 158 -8.20 -15.10 4.22
C VAL A 158 -8.13 -13.77 4.99
N SER A 159 -7.56 -12.73 4.39
CA SER A 159 -7.37 -11.44 5.08
C SER A 159 -8.68 -10.74 5.45
N VAL A 160 -9.74 -10.88 4.63
CA VAL A 160 -11.03 -10.21 4.86
C VAL A 160 -11.76 -10.82 6.07
N PRO A 161 -11.96 -12.16 6.18
CA PRO A 161 -12.48 -12.78 7.39
C PRO A 161 -11.61 -12.55 8.63
N ALA A 162 -10.28 -12.51 8.48
CA ALA A 162 -9.38 -12.22 9.60
C ALA A 162 -9.60 -10.81 10.15
N SER A 163 -9.83 -9.82 9.27
CA SER A 163 -10.21 -8.45 9.66
C SER A 163 -11.55 -8.43 10.40
N ALA A 164 -12.56 -9.15 9.92
CA ALA A 164 -13.87 -9.26 10.57
C ALA A 164 -13.80 -9.92 11.96
N ALA A 165 -12.96 -10.95 12.11
CA ALA A 165 -12.67 -11.56 13.39
C ALA A 165 -11.95 -10.58 14.34
N ALA A 166 -10.97 -9.84 13.85
CA ALA A 166 -10.25 -8.82 14.63
C ALA A 166 -11.19 -7.69 15.09
N PHE A 167 -12.10 -7.23 14.23
CA PHE A 167 -13.15 -6.30 14.63
C PHE A 167 -14.01 -6.88 15.76
N THR A 168 -14.42 -8.14 15.65
CA THR A 168 -15.24 -8.78 16.68
C THR A 168 -14.51 -8.87 18.03
N LEU A 169 -13.19 -9.07 18.03
CA LEU A 169 -12.38 -9.01 19.24
C LEU A 169 -12.33 -7.61 19.85
N LEU A 170 -12.17 -6.56 19.03
CA LEU A 170 -12.22 -5.17 19.51
C LEU A 170 -13.61 -4.83 20.07
N TYR A 171 -14.66 -5.29 19.41
CA TYR A 171 -16.04 -5.16 19.89
C TYR A 171 -16.26 -5.92 21.20
N ALA A 172 -15.63 -7.08 21.41
CA ALA A 172 -15.71 -7.79 22.70
C ALA A 172 -15.06 -7.03 23.87
N ILE A 173 -14.09 -6.16 23.58
CA ILE A 173 -13.39 -5.36 24.59
C ILE A 173 -14.11 -4.03 24.85
N GLY A 174 -14.64 -3.40 23.79
CA GLY A 174 -15.12 -2.02 23.84
C GLY A 174 -16.43 -1.73 23.15
N GLY A 175 -17.15 -2.74 22.67
CA GLY A 175 -18.46 -2.56 22.06
C GLY A 175 -19.44 -1.94 23.06
N VAL A 176 -20.18 -0.93 22.62
CA VAL A 176 -21.13 -0.21 23.49
C VAL A 176 -22.48 -0.94 23.64
N THR A 177 -22.74 -1.94 22.80
CA THR A 177 -24.00 -2.68 22.75
C THR A 177 -23.88 -4.10 23.31
N GLU A 178 -24.93 -4.56 24.00
CA GLU A 178 -24.95 -5.86 24.69
C GLU A 178 -25.32 -7.03 23.76
N VAL A 179 -24.75 -7.08 22.56
CA VAL A 179 -24.99 -8.19 21.61
C VAL A 179 -24.03 -9.34 21.93
N PRO A 180 -24.50 -10.60 22.01
CA PRO A 180 -23.63 -11.74 22.25
C PRO A 180 -22.51 -11.85 21.21
N ILE A 181 -21.26 -11.93 21.68
CA ILE A 181 -20.06 -11.94 20.82
C ILE A 181 -20.09 -13.08 19.80
N GLY A 182 -20.58 -14.26 20.17
CA GLY A 182 -20.71 -15.38 19.23
C GLY A 182 -21.64 -15.08 18.04
N SER A 183 -22.69 -14.27 18.27
CA SER A 183 -23.60 -13.83 17.20
C SER A 183 -22.95 -12.82 16.29
N VAL A 184 -22.22 -11.84 16.86
CA VAL A 184 -21.46 -10.84 16.09
C VAL A 184 -20.39 -11.54 15.27
N PHE A 185 -19.62 -12.45 15.87
CA PHE A 185 -18.55 -13.20 15.21
C PHE A 185 -19.08 -13.99 14.02
N THR A 186 -20.14 -14.78 14.23
CA THR A 186 -20.71 -15.64 13.19
C THR A 186 -21.24 -14.81 12.03
N ALA A 187 -21.93 -13.70 12.32
CA ALA A 187 -22.50 -12.83 11.30
C ALA A 187 -21.40 -12.07 10.53
N MET A 188 -20.45 -11.46 11.25
CA MET A 188 -19.34 -10.72 10.67
C MET A 188 -18.47 -11.63 9.80
N VAL A 189 -17.94 -12.73 10.35
CA VAL A 189 -17.09 -13.64 9.58
C VAL A 189 -17.86 -14.26 8.42
N GLY A 190 -19.11 -14.67 8.61
CA GLY A 190 -19.93 -15.30 7.58
C GLY A 190 -20.09 -14.42 6.33
N VAL A 191 -20.54 -13.17 6.51
CA VAL A 191 -20.68 -12.22 5.39
C VAL A 191 -19.31 -11.89 4.77
N HIS A 192 -18.28 -11.70 5.59
CA HIS A 192 -16.95 -11.31 5.12
C HIS A 192 -16.17 -12.43 4.42
N VAL A 193 -16.53 -13.70 4.60
CA VAL A 193 -16.05 -14.80 3.75
C VAL A 193 -16.55 -14.62 2.31
N LEU A 194 -17.82 -14.26 2.12
CA LEU A 194 -18.38 -14.03 0.79
C LEU A 194 -17.78 -12.78 0.14
N ILE A 195 -17.63 -11.70 0.90
CA ILE A 195 -16.92 -10.48 0.45
C ILE A 195 -15.48 -10.83 0.06
N GLY A 196 -14.80 -11.66 0.87
CA GLY A 196 -13.45 -12.13 0.65
C GLY A 196 -13.26 -12.88 -0.67
N ILE A 197 -14.28 -13.59 -1.17
CA ILE A 197 -14.23 -14.23 -2.49
C ILE A 197 -14.14 -13.17 -3.60
N GLY A 198 -14.98 -12.13 -3.54
CA GLY A 198 -14.95 -11.01 -4.49
C GLY A 198 -13.60 -10.29 -4.47
N GLU A 199 -13.10 -9.98 -3.27
CA GLU A 199 -11.80 -9.35 -3.09
C GLU A 199 -10.64 -10.23 -3.58
N ALA A 200 -10.71 -11.55 -3.39
CA ALA A 200 -9.71 -12.49 -3.87
C ALA A 200 -9.63 -12.51 -5.40
N VAL A 201 -10.78 -12.52 -6.07
CA VAL A 201 -10.85 -12.45 -7.54
C VAL A 201 -10.26 -11.13 -8.03
N ILE A 202 -10.73 -10.00 -7.51
CA ILE A 202 -10.27 -8.66 -7.93
C ILE A 202 -8.77 -8.51 -7.68
N THR A 203 -8.28 -8.94 -6.51
CA THR A 203 -6.86 -8.87 -6.15
C THR A 203 -6.01 -9.73 -7.09
N ALA A 204 -6.40 -10.99 -7.33
CA ALA A 204 -5.65 -11.89 -8.20
C ALA A 204 -5.60 -11.41 -9.65
N LEU A 205 -6.73 -10.89 -10.17
CA LEU A 205 -6.80 -10.31 -11.52
C LEU A 205 -5.96 -9.04 -11.64
N THR A 206 -6.06 -8.13 -10.67
CA THR A 206 -5.31 -6.87 -10.67
C THR A 206 -3.81 -7.13 -10.57
N VAL A 207 -3.38 -7.94 -9.59
CA VAL A 207 -1.96 -8.32 -9.45
C VAL A 207 -1.48 -9.06 -10.70
N GLY A 208 -2.27 -9.98 -11.24
CA GLY A 208 -1.94 -10.70 -12.47
C GLY A 208 -1.76 -9.78 -13.68
N ALA A 209 -2.67 -8.82 -13.87
CA ALA A 209 -2.59 -7.84 -14.95
C ALA A 209 -1.37 -6.92 -14.82
N VAL A 210 -1.10 -6.40 -13.61
CA VAL A 210 0.10 -5.58 -13.37
C VAL A 210 1.37 -6.41 -13.58
N LEU A 211 1.40 -7.66 -13.11
CA LEU A 211 2.54 -8.57 -13.31
C LEU A 211 2.78 -8.90 -14.79
N ALA A 212 1.71 -8.98 -15.60
CA ALA A 212 1.81 -9.23 -17.03
C ALA A 212 2.42 -8.04 -17.80
N VAL A 213 2.04 -6.80 -17.42
CA VAL A 213 2.45 -5.58 -18.12
C VAL A 213 3.75 -4.99 -17.56
N ARG A 214 3.92 -5.00 -16.23
CA ARG A 214 5.01 -4.38 -15.48
C ARG A 214 5.39 -5.21 -14.24
N PRO A 215 6.05 -6.36 -14.42
CA PRO A 215 6.43 -7.22 -13.29
C PRO A 215 7.40 -6.55 -12.30
N ASP A 216 8.12 -5.52 -12.74
CA ASP A 216 9.01 -4.70 -11.92
C ASP A 216 8.27 -3.85 -10.87
N LEU A 217 6.96 -3.60 -11.07
CA LEU A 217 6.15 -2.81 -10.16
C LEU A 217 5.48 -3.63 -9.05
N VAL A 218 5.43 -4.95 -9.17
CA VAL A 218 4.80 -5.82 -8.16
C VAL A 218 5.82 -6.16 -7.07
N TYR A 219 5.71 -5.50 -5.92
CA TYR A 219 6.61 -5.72 -4.78
C TYR A 219 6.69 -7.20 -4.38
N GLY A 220 5.54 -7.87 -4.28
CA GLY A 220 5.45 -9.27 -3.88
C GLY A 220 6.13 -10.26 -4.83
N ALA A 221 6.36 -9.87 -6.09
CA ALA A 221 7.04 -10.68 -7.10
C ALA A 221 8.56 -10.41 -7.18
N ARG A 222 9.08 -9.42 -6.42
CA ARG A 222 10.53 -9.16 -6.35
C ARG A 222 11.24 -10.41 -5.82
N GLY A 223 12.21 -10.93 -6.58
CA GLY A 223 12.91 -12.18 -6.30
C GLY A 223 12.39 -13.42 -7.04
N LEU A 224 11.34 -13.29 -7.86
CA LEU A 224 10.94 -14.32 -8.85
C LEU A 224 11.58 -14.08 -10.23
N ALA A 225 12.25 -12.95 -10.43
CA ALA A 225 13.01 -12.69 -11.66
C ALA A 225 14.20 -13.67 -11.71
N ALA A 226 14.33 -14.39 -12.83
CA ALA A 226 15.44 -15.33 -13.03
C ALA A 226 16.78 -14.59 -12.91
N PRO A 227 17.80 -15.19 -12.26
CA PRO A 227 19.14 -14.62 -12.25
C PRO A 227 19.61 -14.40 -13.68
N LEU A 228 20.23 -13.23 -13.93
CA LEU A 228 20.82 -12.92 -15.23
C LEU A 228 21.91 -13.96 -15.51
N LYS A 229 21.84 -14.63 -16.66
CA LYS A 229 22.92 -15.51 -17.12
C LYS A 229 23.88 -14.71 -17.99
N LEU A 230 25.13 -14.63 -17.58
CA LEU A 230 26.21 -14.02 -18.35
C LEU A 230 26.78 -15.08 -19.29
N ARG A 231 27.02 -14.70 -20.54
CA ARG A 231 27.79 -15.55 -21.46
C ARG A 231 29.26 -15.25 -21.28
N VAL A 232 30.01 -16.15 -20.64
CA VAL A 232 31.46 -16.05 -20.43
C VAL A 232 32.12 -17.18 -21.20
N GLY A 233 32.96 -16.85 -22.19
CA GLY A 233 33.66 -17.87 -22.99
C GLY A 233 32.74 -18.79 -23.81
N GLY A 234 31.50 -18.39 -24.10
CA GLY A 234 30.51 -19.21 -24.82
C GLY A 234 29.57 -20.00 -23.92
N GLU A 235 29.85 -20.10 -22.62
CA GLU A 235 29.01 -20.80 -21.64
C GLU A 235 28.12 -19.82 -20.86
N LEU A 236 26.90 -20.24 -20.51
CA LEU A 236 25.96 -19.42 -19.73
C LEU A 236 26.16 -19.67 -18.23
N VAL A 237 26.76 -18.70 -17.55
CA VAL A 237 27.04 -18.72 -16.10
C VAL A 237 26.07 -17.78 -15.39
N ASP A 238 25.55 -18.18 -14.23
CA ASP A 238 24.70 -17.29 -13.42
C ASP A 238 25.50 -16.07 -12.94
N ALA A 239 24.94 -14.86 -13.09
CA ALA A 239 25.54 -13.65 -12.56
C ALA A 239 25.63 -13.76 -11.02
N PRO A 240 26.74 -13.33 -10.40
CA PRO A 240 26.86 -13.33 -8.95
C PRO A 240 25.71 -12.53 -8.33
N ALA A 241 25.02 -13.09 -7.33
CA ALA A 241 23.86 -12.47 -6.69
C ALA A 241 24.13 -11.08 -6.07
N ASN A 242 25.41 -10.76 -5.82
CA ASN A 242 25.89 -9.51 -5.22
C ASN A 242 26.81 -8.69 -6.14
N ALA A 243 26.95 -9.05 -7.42
CA ALA A 243 27.67 -8.18 -8.34
C ALA A 243 26.83 -6.90 -8.54
N PRO A 244 27.39 -5.69 -8.32
CA PRO A 244 26.73 -4.47 -8.74
C PRO A 244 26.43 -4.66 -10.22
N ALA A 245 25.14 -4.67 -10.58
CA ALA A 245 24.77 -4.80 -11.97
C ALA A 245 25.56 -3.72 -12.73
N PRO A 246 26.31 -4.06 -13.80
CA PRO A 246 26.80 -3.01 -14.68
C PRO A 246 25.58 -2.17 -15.02
N ALA A 247 25.70 -0.85 -14.92
CA ALA A 247 24.65 0.11 -15.21
C ALA A 247 24.22 -0.07 -16.67
N SER A 248 23.45 -1.12 -16.95
CA SER A 248 22.67 -1.25 -18.15
C SER A 248 21.79 -0.02 -18.10
N ALA A 249 22.01 0.91 -19.04
CA ALA A 249 21.20 2.09 -19.18
C ALA A 249 19.75 1.60 -19.08
N PRO A 250 19.01 1.94 -18.01
CA PRO A 250 17.69 1.37 -17.81
C PRO A 250 16.94 1.74 -19.08
N ALA A 251 16.56 0.73 -19.87
CA ALA A 251 15.73 0.96 -21.04
C ALA A 251 14.59 1.82 -20.52
N ALA A 252 14.57 3.10 -20.91
CA ALA A 252 13.83 4.15 -20.24
C ALA A 252 12.34 3.96 -20.55
N ARG A 253 11.77 2.88 -19.99
CA ARG A 253 10.38 2.52 -20.17
C ARG A 253 9.61 3.57 -19.40
N SER A 254 8.82 4.35 -20.13
CA SER A 254 8.13 5.51 -19.57
C SER A 254 7.14 5.07 -18.48
N HIS A 255 7.45 5.39 -17.22
CA HIS A 255 6.54 5.18 -16.08
C HIS A 255 5.24 5.98 -16.25
N ARG A 256 5.27 7.07 -17.03
CA ARG A 256 4.11 7.92 -17.30
C ARG A 256 2.94 7.16 -17.90
N ARG A 257 3.17 6.15 -18.75
CA ARG A 257 2.08 5.35 -19.35
C ARG A 257 1.35 4.50 -18.32
N VAL A 258 2.10 3.90 -17.39
CA VAL A 258 1.51 3.11 -16.31
C VAL A 258 0.77 4.01 -15.35
N TRP A 259 1.37 5.16 -15.03
CA TRP A 259 0.77 6.14 -14.16
C TRP A 259 -0.54 6.69 -14.74
N ALA A 260 -0.52 7.09 -16.01
CA ALA A 260 -1.71 7.51 -16.73
C ALA A 260 -2.75 6.38 -16.81
N GLY A 261 -2.33 5.15 -17.13
CA GLY A 261 -3.24 3.99 -17.19
C GLY A 261 -3.91 3.70 -15.85
N GLY A 262 -3.15 3.68 -14.75
CA GLY A 262 -3.69 3.48 -13.40
C GLY A 262 -4.61 4.63 -12.96
N LEU A 263 -4.27 5.87 -13.31
CA LEU A 263 -5.08 7.03 -12.97
C LEU A 263 -6.39 7.02 -13.74
N ILE A 264 -6.34 6.76 -15.05
CA ILE A 264 -7.52 6.58 -15.90
C ILE A 264 -8.38 5.45 -15.36
N ALA A 265 -7.80 4.29 -15.03
CA ALA A 265 -8.53 3.18 -14.44
C ALA A 265 -9.23 3.59 -13.14
N SER A 266 -8.54 4.29 -12.25
CA SER A 266 -9.11 4.77 -10.97
C SER A 266 -10.26 5.75 -11.20
N LEU A 267 -10.10 6.69 -12.14
CA LEU A 267 -11.14 7.67 -12.50
C LEU A 267 -12.36 7.01 -13.16
N VAL A 268 -12.15 6.02 -14.05
CA VAL A 268 -13.25 5.27 -14.67
C VAL A 268 -13.99 4.45 -13.62
N LEU A 269 -13.27 3.80 -12.70
CA LEU A 269 -13.89 3.05 -11.62
C LEU A 269 -14.73 3.96 -10.72
N ALA A 270 -14.14 5.05 -10.22
CA ALA A 270 -14.79 5.96 -9.28
C ALA A 270 -15.88 6.83 -9.92
N GLY A 271 -15.72 7.24 -11.18
CA GLY A 271 -16.62 8.17 -11.86
C GLY A 271 -17.71 7.51 -12.70
N PHE A 272 -17.54 6.25 -13.09
CA PHE A 272 -18.48 5.56 -13.98
C PHE A 272 -18.92 4.20 -13.46
N VAL A 273 -17.99 3.33 -13.06
CA VAL A 273 -18.36 1.99 -12.57
C VAL A 273 -19.13 2.07 -11.25
N SER A 274 -18.82 3.07 -10.41
CA SER A 274 -19.55 3.36 -9.17
C SER A 274 -21.05 3.63 -9.38
N PHE A 275 -21.51 4.03 -10.57
CA PHE A 275 -22.94 4.19 -10.87
C PHE A 275 -23.73 2.89 -10.76
N TYR A 276 -23.02 1.76 -10.89
CA TYR A 276 -23.58 0.42 -10.80
C TYR A 276 -23.28 -0.24 -9.46
N ALA A 277 -22.65 0.48 -8.53
CA ALA A 277 -22.40 -0.02 -7.19
C ALA A 277 -23.72 -0.23 -6.45
N SER A 278 -23.78 -1.27 -5.63
CA SER A 278 -24.95 -1.57 -4.82
C SER A 278 -25.11 -0.55 -3.70
N THR A 279 -26.35 -0.10 -3.50
CA THR A 279 -26.74 0.82 -2.42
C THR A 279 -27.20 0.10 -1.15
N SER A 280 -27.10 -1.24 -1.11
CA SER A 280 -27.43 -2.01 0.08
C SER A 280 -26.38 -1.80 1.18
N PRO A 281 -26.74 -1.93 2.47
CA PRO A 281 -25.82 -1.72 3.58
C PRO A 281 -24.61 -2.64 3.51
N ASP A 282 -23.48 -2.16 4.01
CA ASP A 282 -22.25 -2.96 4.01
C ASP A 282 -22.32 -4.14 5.00
N GLY A 283 -21.32 -5.03 4.95
CA GLY A 283 -21.30 -6.22 5.80
C GLY A 283 -21.34 -5.96 7.31
N LEU A 284 -20.79 -4.84 7.79
CA LEU A 284 -20.87 -4.47 9.21
C LEU A 284 -22.22 -3.82 9.52
N GLU A 285 -22.64 -2.88 8.71
CA GLU A 285 -23.89 -2.14 8.85
C GLU A 285 -25.10 -3.06 8.81
N LYS A 286 -25.10 -4.02 7.89
CA LYS A 286 -26.15 -5.03 7.80
C LYS A 286 -26.22 -5.88 9.06
N VAL A 287 -25.07 -6.32 9.57
CA VAL A 287 -25.01 -7.08 10.82
C VAL A 287 -25.47 -6.23 12.00
N ALA A 288 -25.11 -4.96 12.04
CA ALA A 288 -25.56 -4.02 13.06
C ALA A 288 -27.07 -3.84 13.06
N SER A 289 -27.67 -3.64 11.89
CA SER A 289 -29.11 -3.50 11.74
C SER A 289 -29.85 -4.81 12.10
N ASP A 290 -29.40 -5.95 11.59
CA ASP A 290 -30.03 -7.26 11.85
C ASP A 290 -29.93 -7.70 13.32
N LYS A 291 -28.94 -7.20 14.04
CA LYS A 291 -28.73 -7.49 15.47
C LYS A 291 -29.16 -6.34 16.39
N GLY A 292 -29.63 -5.22 15.83
CA GLY A 292 -30.19 -4.09 16.56
C GLY A 292 -29.19 -3.25 17.34
N PHE A 293 -27.93 -3.18 16.91
CA PHE A 293 -26.90 -2.32 17.51
C PHE A 293 -26.51 -1.09 16.66
N ASP A 294 -27.21 -0.86 15.56
CA ASP A 294 -27.17 0.40 14.79
C ASP A 294 -27.63 1.63 15.59
N LYS A 295 -28.46 1.45 16.62
CA LYS A 295 -28.89 2.54 17.52
C LYS A 295 -27.78 3.23 18.28
N ALA A 296 -26.60 2.62 18.33
CA ALA A 296 -25.43 3.19 18.97
C ALA A 296 -24.55 4.00 18.02
N VAL A 297 -24.91 4.11 16.73
CA VAL A 297 -24.23 5.02 15.79
C VAL A 297 -24.45 6.46 16.27
N GLU A 298 -23.35 7.17 16.48
CA GLU A 298 -23.36 8.62 16.69
C GLU A 298 -23.33 9.36 15.35
N GLU A 299 -23.83 10.59 15.34
CA GLU A 299 -23.74 11.45 14.16
C GLU A 299 -22.28 11.69 13.79
N HIS A 300 -21.97 11.48 12.51
CA HIS A 300 -20.61 11.60 12.03
C HIS A 300 -20.10 13.05 12.13
N GLY A 301 -18.90 13.26 12.69
CA GLY A 301 -18.34 14.62 12.88
C GLY A 301 -18.11 15.41 11.58
N ALA A 302 -18.16 14.74 10.43
CA ALA A 302 -18.07 15.31 9.08
C ALA A 302 -19.39 15.22 8.27
N ALA A 303 -20.54 15.00 8.92
CA ALA A 303 -21.84 14.90 8.24
C ALA A 303 -22.20 16.16 7.43
N GLY A 304 -21.72 17.34 7.82
CA GLY A 304 -21.86 18.59 7.06
C GLY A 304 -20.89 18.76 5.90
N SER A 305 -20.09 17.74 5.54
CA SER A 305 -19.17 17.81 4.40
C SER A 305 -19.95 17.93 3.08
N PRO A 306 -19.50 18.76 2.12
CA PRO A 306 -20.09 18.81 0.78
C PRO A 306 -20.01 17.48 0.01
N LEU A 307 -19.23 16.52 0.52
CA LEU A 307 -19.03 15.19 -0.06
C LEU A 307 -19.56 14.03 0.81
N ALA A 308 -20.29 14.33 1.89
CA ALA A 308 -20.81 13.31 2.80
C ALA A 308 -21.64 12.25 2.07
N GLU A 309 -21.54 11.00 2.49
CA GLU A 309 -22.23 9.83 1.91
C GLU A 309 -21.93 9.64 0.42
N TYR A 310 -20.76 10.09 -0.04
CA TYR A 310 -20.40 10.15 -1.46
C TYR A 310 -21.39 10.96 -2.31
N GLY A 311 -22.07 11.93 -1.70
CA GLY A 311 -22.84 12.97 -2.37
C GLY A 311 -21.97 14.12 -2.89
N VAL A 312 -22.55 15.02 -3.67
CA VAL A 312 -22.01 16.35 -3.97
C VAL A 312 -23.13 17.34 -3.70
N GLU A 313 -22.90 18.23 -2.73
CA GLU A 313 -23.87 19.27 -2.39
C GLU A 313 -24.28 20.08 -3.63
N GLY A 314 -25.59 20.19 -3.86
CA GLY A 314 -26.16 20.88 -5.02
C GLY A 314 -26.32 20.03 -6.29
N VAL A 315 -25.95 18.74 -6.29
CA VAL A 315 -26.21 17.81 -7.41
C VAL A 315 -27.32 16.83 -7.01
N SER A 316 -28.49 16.97 -7.62
CA SER A 316 -29.68 16.18 -7.27
C SER A 316 -29.70 14.76 -7.87
N ASP A 317 -28.98 14.53 -8.97
CA ASP A 317 -28.88 13.20 -9.56
C ASP A 317 -27.88 12.36 -8.76
N THR A 318 -28.38 11.35 -8.07
CA THR A 318 -27.59 10.51 -7.16
C THR A 318 -26.44 9.80 -7.84
N ARG A 319 -26.59 9.42 -9.12
CA ARG A 319 -25.53 8.74 -9.86
C ARG A 319 -24.43 9.73 -10.23
N ILE A 320 -24.80 10.85 -10.85
CA ILE A 320 -23.85 11.89 -11.25
C ILE A 320 -23.13 12.44 -10.02
N SER A 321 -23.85 12.68 -8.94
CA SER A 321 -23.33 13.06 -7.63
C SER A 321 -22.29 12.06 -7.14
N GLY A 322 -22.64 10.77 -7.08
CA GLY A 322 -21.73 9.70 -6.65
C GLY A 322 -20.45 9.59 -7.48
N GLY A 323 -20.55 9.68 -8.81
CA GLY A 323 -19.36 9.64 -9.67
C GLY A 323 -18.48 10.87 -9.54
N LEU A 324 -19.07 12.07 -9.41
CA LEU A 324 -18.32 13.29 -9.17
C LEU A 324 -17.59 13.23 -7.83
N ALA A 325 -18.29 12.81 -6.77
CA ALA A 325 -17.71 12.57 -5.45
C ALA A 325 -16.52 11.59 -5.54
N GLY A 326 -16.68 10.50 -6.28
CA GLY A 326 -15.61 9.53 -6.51
C GLY A 326 -14.41 10.10 -7.27
N VAL A 327 -14.63 10.88 -8.33
CA VAL A 327 -13.55 11.56 -9.07
C VAL A 327 -12.79 12.55 -8.18
N ILE A 328 -13.51 13.33 -7.39
CA ILE A 328 -12.93 14.27 -6.42
C ILE A 328 -12.11 13.51 -5.37
N GLY A 329 -12.65 12.40 -4.85
CA GLY A 329 -11.97 11.55 -3.88
C GLY A 329 -10.70 10.90 -4.41
N VAL A 330 -10.71 10.41 -5.65
CA VAL A 330 -9.51 9.91 -6.34
C VAL A 330 -8.47 11.03 -6.45
N GLY A 331 -8.88 12.23 -6.90
CA GLY A 331 -7.98 13.39 -7.01
C GLY A 331 -7.36 13.77 -5.66
N ALA A 332 -8.17 13.89 -4.62
CA ALA A 332 -7.72 14.21 -3.27
C ALA A 332 -6.76 13.14 -2.72
N THR A 333 -7.08 11.85 -2.92
CA THR A 333 -6.23 10.72 -2.50
C THR A 333 -4.89 10.70 -3.22
N VAL A 334 -4.86 11.00 -4.53
CA VAL A 334 -3.59 11.15 -5.27
C VAL A 334 -2.74 12.25 -4.67
N VAL A 335 -3.32 13.43 -4.40
CA VAL A 335 -2.59 14.58 -3.86
C VAL A 335 -2.05 14.29 -2.47
N VAL A 336 -2.90 13.85 -1.55
CA VAL A 336 -2.52 13.56 -0.16
C VAL A 336 -1.55 12.39 -0.10
N GLY A 337 -1.87 11.28 -0.76
CA GLY A 337 -1.01 10.11 -0.84
C GLY A 337 0.37 10.46 -1.39
N SER A 338 0.44 11.12 -2.55
CA SER A 338 1.71 11.53 -3.16
C SER A 338 2.49 12.49 -2.25
N GLY A 339 1.81 13.42 -1.57
CA GLY A 339 2.42 14.33 -0.60
C GLY A 339 3.05 13.61 0.59
N VAL A 340 2.34 12.65 1.19
CA VAL A 340 2.86 11.80 2.27
C VAL A 340 4.08 11.02 1.80
N PHE A 341 4.00 10.33 0.66
CA PHE A 341 5.12 9.52 0.16
C PHE A 341 6.31 10.36 -0.29
N TYR A 342 6.08 11.55 -0.84
CA TYR A 342 7.13 12.51 -1.16
C TYR A 342 7.86 12.97 0.11
N ALA A 343 7.13 13.33 1.16
CA ALA A 343 7.72 13.75 2.44
C ALA A 343 8.53 12.61 3.11
N VAL A 344 8.04 11.36 3.02
CA VAL A 344 8.76 10.18 3.50
C VAL A 344 10.08 9.98 2.75
N HIS A 345 10.09 10.23 1.44
CA HIS A 345 11.28 10.09 0.60
C HIS A 345 12.33 11.19 0.85
N ARG A 346 11.90 12.45 0.94
CA ARG A 346 12.81 13.62 1.04
C ARG A 346 13.67 13.64 2.31
N ARG A 347 13.16 13.11 3.44
CA ARG A 347 13.89 13.08 4.73
C ARG A 347 15.13 12.17 4.73
N ARG A 348 15.38 11.42 3.65
CA ARG A 348 16.58 10.57 3.48
C ARG A 348 17.80 11.39 3.03
N GLY A 349 17.61 12.32 2.09
CA GLY A 349 18.72 13.10 1.50
C GLY A 349 19.44 14.02 2.50
N THR A 350 18.78 14.39 3.60
CA THR A 350 19.38 15.20 4.67
C THR A 350 20.18 14.38 5.68
N ALA A 351 19.92 13.08 5.84
CA ALA A 351 20.63 12.24 6.80
C ALA A 351 21.99 11.77 6.24
N ASP A 352 22.04 11.37 4.96
CA ASP A 352 23.25 10.86 4.31
C ASP A 352 24.29 11.98 4.02
N GLY A 353 23.85 13.25 3.92
CA GLY A 353 24.73 14.41 3.72
C GLY A 353 25.48 14.89 4.97
N SER A 354 25.10 14.42 6.16
CA SER A 354 25.71 14.85 7.43
C SER A 354 26.89 13.97 7.88
N GLY A 355 27.10 12.82 7.25
CA GLY A 355 28.19 11.88 7.57
C GLY A 355 29.49 12.08 6.79
N LEU A 356 29.50 12.97 5.78
CA LEU A 356 30.66 13.16 4.89
C LEU A 356 31.44 14.47 5.14
N ALA A 357 31.02 15.30 6.10
CA ALA A 357 31.65 16.60 6.37
C ALA A 357 32.56 16.63 7.61
N GLY A 358 32.89 15.48 8.20
CA GLY A 358 33.60 15.39 9.50
C GLY A 358 35.07 14.96 9.48
N GLY A 359 35.71 14.83 8.32
CA GLY A 359 37.05 14.21 8.24
C GLY A 359 37.94 14.76 7.14
N SER A 360 38.23 16.07 7.14
CA SER A 360 39.42 16.59 6.46
C SER A 360 39.85 17.93 7.06
N ALA A 361 40.65 17.86 8.12
CA ALA A 361 41.50 18.93 8.62
C ALA A 361 42.55 18.23 9.51
N ALA A 362 43.86 18.48 9.45
CA ALA A 362 44.71 19.31 8.62
C ALA A 362 46.14 18.82 8.94
N THR A 363 47.01 18.70 7.94
CA THR A 363 48.47 18.84 8.13
C THR A 363 49.08 19.35 6.83
N ASP A 364 49.16 20.67 6.71
CA ASP A 364 50.11 21.34 5.82
C ASP A 364 51.53 21.17 6.38
N GLY A 365 52.49 20.89 5.51
CA GLY A 365 53.92 21.02 5.81
C GLY A 365 54.43 22.44 5.55
N PRO A 366 55.74 22.67 5.75
CA PRO A 366 56.49 23.45 4.78
C PRO A 366 57.82 22.77 4.39
N GLY A 367 58.19 22.93 3.12
CA GLY A 367 59.39 22.33 2.52
C GLY A 367 60.66 23.18 2.67
N ASP A 368 61.77 22.60 2.20
CA ASP A 368 62.93 23.29 1.61
C ASP A 368 63.81 22.26 0.85
N GLY A 369 64.25 22.58 -0.38
CA GLY A 369 65.24 21.83 -1.18
C GLY A 369 66.68 22.29 -0.88
N PRO A 370 67.72 22.11 -1.76
CA PRO A 370 67.80 21.50 -3.10
C PRO A 370 68.98 20.47 -3.31
N GLY A 371 69.19 19.98 -4.55
CA GLY A 371 70.14 18.93 -5.02
C GLY A 371 71.66 19.19 -4.88
N PRO A 372 72.58 18.39 -5.50
CA PRO A 372 72.73 18.30 -6.96
C PRO A 372 73.27 16.96 -7.57
N ASP A 373 73.32 16.93 -8.91
CA ASP A 373 74.27 16.27 -9.84
C ASP A 373 74.82 14.84 -9.59
N ASP A 374 74.56 13.92 -10.55
CA ASP A 374 75.66 13.42 -11.38
C ASP A 374 75.22 12.76 -12.71
N ARG A 375 76.13 12.82 -13.69
CA ARG A 375 75.97 12.71 -15.15
C ARG A 375 75.91 11.28 -15.75
N PRO A 376 75.65 11.15 -17.08
CA PRO A 376 75.36 9.88 -17.77
C PRO A 376 76.56 9.29 -18.54
N GLY A 377 76.48 8.00 -18.91
CA GLY A 377 77.08 7.51 -20.16
C GLY A 377 77.75 6.12 -20.19
N ALA A 378 77.50 5.42 -21.30
CA ALA A 378 78.39 4.53 -22.06
C ALA A 378 78.27 2.99 -21.94
N SER A 379 77.91 2.42 -23.11
CA SER A 379 78.49 1.26 -23.81
C SER A 379 78.36 -0.16 -23.23
N GLY A 380 77.44 -0.92 -23.83
CA GLY A 380 77.72 -2.05 -24.72
C GLY A 380 78.70 -3.17 -24.32
N ARG A 381 78.18 -4.40 -24.24
CA ARG A 381 78.69 -5.65 -24.84
C ARG A 381 77.79 -6.83 -24.44
N GLY A 382 77.24 -7.58 -25.41
CA GLY A 382 76.83 -8.98 -25.21
C GLY A 382 78.04 -9.92 -25.44
N PRO A 383 77.86 -11.20 -25.76
CA PRO A 383 76.75 -12.11 -25.43
C PRO A 383 77.24 -13.43 -24.77
N ALA A 384 76.33 -14.17 -24.14
CA ALA A 384 76.23 -15.65 -24.14
C ALA A 384 74.97 -16.05 -23.38
#